data_AF-A0A7J9QK62-F1
#
_entry.id   AF-A0A7J9QK62-F1
#
_cell.length_a   1.000
_cell.length_b   1.000
_cell.length_c   1.000
_cell.angle_alpha   90.00
_cell.angle_beta   90.00
_cell.angle_gamma   90.00
#
_symmetry.space_group_name_H-M   'P 1'
#
loop_
_entity.id
_entity.type
_entity.pdbx_description
1 polymer ?
#
loop_
_entity_poly.entity_id
_entity_poly.type
_entity_poly.pdbx_seq_one_letter_code
_entity_poly.pdbx_strand_id
1 'polypeptide(L)'
;MSQQAETTDIKKKILSTGIRVGTQVKTKFMRPFITKASPEGLYMLDLDITLDKIKTAAKFINRLGVENLIVCSGRQYAETPIEKFCETLGSKKLLGRFMPGTLTNPSLPYYIEPKLVLISDPQVDEQAITEATNAGIPVIGIANTDNITSNVDVIIPANNRGRKALATVYWLLVRQILIEKGELKEDDPMNMEIDDFETKITEEEIE
;
A
#
# COMPACT_ATOMS: atom_id res chain seq x y z
N MET A 1 2.27 -29.44 11.63
CA MET A 1 1.12 -29.67 10.74
C MET A 1 0.05 -28.58 10.83
N SER A 2 -0.22 -27.93 11.97
CA SER A 2 -1.23 -26.83 12.00
C SER A 2 -0.73 -25.51 11.40
N GLN A 3 0.56 -25.17 11.52
CA GLN A 3 1.15 -23.93 10.98
C GLN A 3 1.08 -23.79 9.44
N GLN A 4 1.24 -24.91 8.72
CA GLN A 4 1.07 -24.91 7.26
C GLN A 4 -0.39 -24.75 6.85
N ALA A 5 -1.34 -25.23 7.66
CA ALA A 5 -2.76 -25.11 7.39
C ALA A 5 -3.25 -23.66 7.53
N GLU A 6 -2.84 -22.96 8.60
CA GLU A 6 -3.18 -21.55 8.85
C GLU A 6 -2.58 -20.61 7.79
N THR A 7 -1.31 -20.81 7.43
CA THR A 7 -0.67 -20.03 6.35
C THR A 7 -1.38 -20.22 5.01
N THR A 8 -1.85 -21.45 4.75
CA THR A 8 -2.60 -21.77 3.52
C THR A 8 -3.97 -21.11 3.52
N ASP A 9 -4.62 -20.97 4.67
CA ASP A 9 -5.92 -20.33 4.80
C ASP A 9 -5.84 -18.80 4.63
N ILE A 10 -4.80 -18.18 5.21
CA ILE A 10 -4.50 -16.76 4.97
C ILE A 10 -4.21 -16.51 3.48
N LYS A 11 -3.40 -17.37 2.83
CA LYS A 11 -3.17 -17.24 1.37
C LYS A 11 -4.47 -17.35 0.57
N LYS A 12 -5.40 -18.24 0.94
CA LYS A 12 -6.71 -18.33 0.29
C LYS A 12 -7.56 -17.07 0.47
N LYS A 13 -7.57 -16.48 1.68
CA LYS A 13 -8.22 -15.19 1.94
C LYS A 13 -7.60 -14.06 1.10
N ILE A 14 -6.28 -14.01 0.98
CA ILE A 14 -5.59 -13.00 0.15
C ILE A 14 -5.93 -13.20 -1.35
N LEU A 15 -6.08 -14.44 -1.82
CA LEU A 15 -6.49 -14.70 -3.19
C LEU A 15 -7.94 -14.26 -3.47
N SER A 16 -8.85 -14.41 -2.50
CA SER A 16 -10.26 -14.05 -2.70
C SER A 16 -10.48 -12.53 -2.83
N THR A 17 -9.58 -11.70 -2.30
CA THR A 17 -9.66 -10.24 -2.43
C THR A 17 -9.19 -9.71 -3.78
N GLY A 18 -8.64 -10.56 -4.66
CA GLY A 18 -8.25 -10.19 -6.01
C GLY A 18 -6.95 -9.36 -6.08
N ILE A 19 -6.07 -9.46 -5.08
CA ILE A 19 -4.79 -8.73 -5.03
C ILE A 19 -3.90 -8.99 -6.25
N ARG A 20 -4.03 -10.18 -6.84
CA ARG A 20 -3.23 -10.67 -7.97
C ARG A 20 -3.69 -10.09 -9.32
N VAL A 21 -4.94 -9.64 -9.39
CA VAL A 21 -5.58 -9.25 -10.64
C VAL A 21 -5.08 -7.87 -11.06
N GLY A 22 -4.24 -7.83 -12.08
CA GLY A 22 -3.76 -6.58 -12.66
C GLY A 22 -4.68 -6.05 -13.76
N THR A 23 -4.16 -5.12 -14.55
CA THR A 23 -4.89 -4.52 -15.69
C THR A 23 -4.52 -5.19 -17.02
N GLN A 24 -5.16 -4.76 -18.10
CA GLN A 24 -4.86 -5.21 -19.47
C GLN A 24 -3.57 -4.58 -20.02
N VAL A 25 -3.05 -3.54 -19.37
CA VAL A 25 -1.87 -2.80 -19.79
C VAL A 25 -0.71 -3.16 -18.88
N LYS A 26 0.48 -3.34 -19.48
CA LYS A 26 1.73 -3.55 -18.74
C LYS A 26 2.76 -2.48 -19.11
N THR A 27 3.35 -1.86 -18.10
CA THR A 27 4.51 -0.98 -18.29
C THR A 27 5.80 -1.80 -18.37
N LYS A 28 6.88 -1.18 -18.87
CA LYS A 28 8.20 -1.83 -18.92
C LYS A 28 8.73 -2.13 -17.52
N PHE A 29 8.48 -1.24 -16.56
CA PHE A 29 8.94 -1.34 -15.18
C PHE A 29 8.27 -2.48 -14.42
N MET A 30 6.99 -2.76 -14.70
CA MET A 30 6.23 -3.78 -13.97
C MET A 30 6.36 -5.20 -14.54
N ARG A 31 7.06 -5.39 -15.68
CA ARG A 31 7.28 -6.71 -16.28
C ARG A 31 7.85 -7.77 -15.34
N PRO A 32 8.83 -7.47 -14.45
CA PRO A 32 9.41 -8.48 -13.56
C PRO A 32 8.42 -9.02 -12.52
N PHE A 33 7.34 -8.30 -12.22
CA PHE A 33 6.35 -8.68 -11.22
C PHE A 33 5.15 -9.45 -11.81
N ILE A 34 5.09 -9.60 -13.13
CA ILE A 34 3.99 -10.23 -13.84
C ILE A 34 4.35 -11.69 -14.14
N THR A 35 3.46 -12.61 -13.76
CA THR A 35 3.65 -14.05 -14.02
C THR A 35 3.01 -14.50 -15.31
N LYS A 36 1.70 -14.26 -15.45
CA LYS A 36 0.88 -14.82 -16.54
C LYS A 36 -0.13 -13.80 -17.03
N ALA A 37 -0.61 -13.99 -18.25
CA ALA A 37 -1.80 -13.33 -18.75
C ALA A 37 -2.98 -14.30 -18.61
N SER A 38 -4.10 -13.82 -18.09
CA SER A 38 -5.36 -14.55 -18.06
C SER A 38 -5.95 -14.66 -19.46
N PRO A 39 -6.86 -15.64 -19.71
CA PRO A 39 -7.59 -15.73 -20.97
C PRO A 39 -8.36 -14.46 -21.34
N GLU A 40 -8.79 -13.70 -20.33
CA GLU A 40 -9.49 -12.41 -20.46
C GLU A 40 -8.55 -11.23 -20.79
N GLY A 41 -7.25 -11.47 -20.92
CA GLY A 41 -6.25 -10.44 -21.23
C GLY A 41 -5.74 -9.63 -20.02
N LEU A 42 -6.16 -9.96 -18.80
CA LEU A 42 -5.66 -9.35 -17.57
C LEU A 42 -4.28 -9.93 -17.20
N TYR A 43 -3.33 -9.07 -16.84
CA TYR A 43 -2.04 -9.51 -16.34
C TYR A 43 -2.12 -9.88 -14.86
N MET A 44 -1.56 -11.03 -14.51
CA MET A 44 -1.54 -11.56 -13.15
C MET A 44 -0.19 -11.26 -12.49
N LEU A 45 -0.24 -10.61 -11.33
CA LEU A 45 0.94 -10.36 -10.50
C LEU A 45 1.40 -11.64 -9.80
N ASP A 46 2.67 -11.69 -9.37
CA ASP A 46 3.17 -12.76 -8.52
C ASP A 46 2.91 -12.45 -7.04
N LEU A 47 2.17 -13.33 -6.35
CA LEU A 47 1.87 -13.13 -4.94
C LEU A 47 3.09 -13.31 -4.04
N ASP A 48 3.99 -14.24 -4.38
CA ASP A 48 5.15 -14.50 -3.52
C ASP A 48 6.11 -13.29 -3.55
N ILE A 49 6.28 -12.67 -4.72
CA ILE A 49 7.05 -11.41 -4.83
C ILE A 49 6.36 -10.27 -4.08
N THR A 50 5.03 -10.16 -4.15
CA THR A 50 4.28 -9.15 -3.37
C THR A 50 4.54 -9.31 -1.88
N LEU A 51 4.45 -10.53 -1.34
CA LEU A 51 4.67 -10.80 0.08
C LEU A 51 6.10 -10.47 0.52
N ASP A 52 7.10 -10.80 -0.30
CA ASP A 52 8.51 -10.47 -0.02
C ASP A 52 8.77 -8.96 -0.06
N LYS A 53 8.11 -8.24 -0.98
CA LYS A 53 8.16 -6.77 -1.04
C LYS A 53 7.47 -6.12 0.15
N ILE A 54 6.35 -6.66 0.62
CA ILE A 54 5.69 -6.21 1.85
C ILE A 54 6.61 -6.40 3.06
N LYS A 55 7.28 -7.54 3.19
CA LYS A 55 8.29 -7.77 4.25
C LYS A 55 9.42 -6.76 4.18
N THR A 56 9.93 -6.48 2.98
CA THR A 56 11.00 -5.48 2.77
C THR A 56 10.54 -4.08 3.16
N ALA A 57 9.32 -3.69 2.75
CA ALA A 57 8.72 -2.40 3.08
C ALA A 57 8.51 -2.25 4.60
N ALA A 58 7.99 -3.28 5.27
CA ALA A 58 7.79 -3.26 6.73
C ALA A 58 9.10 -3.09 7.51
N LYS A 59 10.17 -3.80 7.10
CA LYS A 59 11.52 -3.62 7.67
C LYS A 59 12.05 -2.21 7.47
N PHE A 60 11.81 -1.62 6.29
CA PHE A 60 12.23 -0.26 5.98
C PHE A 60 11.49 0.78 6.84
N ILE A 61 10.18 0.62 6.99
CA ILE A 61 9.33 1.48 7.84
C ILE A 61 9.79 1.42 9.30
N ASN A 62 10.03 0.22 9.84
CA ASN A 62 10.47 0.07 11.23
C ASN A 62 11.85 0.65 11.50
N ARG A 63 12.76 0.62 10.51
CA ARG A 63 14.09 1.21 10.65
C ARG A 63 14.06 2.74 10.76
N LEU A 64 13.16 3.40 10.02
CA LEU A 64 13.04 4.86 10.01
C LEU A 64 12.12 5.41 11.12
N GLY A 65 11.29 4.54 11.67
CA GLY A 65 10.32 4.87 12.70
C GLY A 65 8.99 5.33 12.11
N VAL A 66 7.92 4.83 12.73
CA VAL A 66 6.53 4.97 12.26
C VAL A 66 6.00 6.41 12.39
N GLU A 67 6.56 7.21 13.29
CA GLU A 67 6.21 8.61 13.50
C GLU A 67 6.65 9.53 12.35
N ASN A 68 7.70 9.13 11.62
CA ASN A 68 8.26 9.89 10.50
C ASN A 68 7.68 9.45 9.15
N LEU A 69 6.73 8.51 9.17
CA LEU A 69 6.04 8.02 7.98
C LEU A 69 4.81 8.89 7.70
N ILE A 70 4.71 9.34 6.45
CA ILE A 70 3.47 9.89 5.90
C ILE A 70 2.87 8.88 4.92
N VAL A 71 1.57 8.63 5.06
CA VAL A 71 0.79 7.85 4.10
C VAL A 71 -0.06 8.82 3.27
N CYS A 72 0.08 8.77 1.96
CA CYS A 72 -0.59 9.66 1.02
C CYS A 72 -1.48 8.88 0.05
N SER A 73 -2.69 9.39 -0.19
CA SER A 73 -3.53 8.94 -1.30
C SER A 73 -4.59 9.97 -1.66
N GLY A 74 -4.68 10.27 -2.96
CA GLY A 74 -5.79 10.99 -3.58
C GLY A 74 -6.96 10.10 -4.01
N ARG A 75 -6.84 8.77 -3.89
CA ARG A 75 -7.96 7.85 -4.15
C ARG A 75 -8.89 7.72 -2.95
N GLN A 76 -10.20 7.87 -3.21
CA GLN A 76 -11.28 7.66 -2.24
C GLN A 76 -11.26 6.24 -1.63
N TYR A 77 -11.01 5.20 -2.44
CA TYR A 77 -10.97 3.81 -1.97
C TYR A 77 -9.82 3.51 -0.98
N ALA A 78 -8.86 4.42 -0.87
CA ALA A 78 -7.74 4.27 0.03
C ALA A 78 -7.95 4.99 1.37
N GLU A 79 -8.97 5.85 1.48
CA GLU A 79 -9.16 6.67 2.67
C GLU A 79 -9.34 5.79 3.92
N THR A 80 -10.34 4.92 3.93
CA THR A 80 -10.60 4.01 5.07
C THR A 80 -9.41 3.11 5.42
N PRO A 81 -8.75 2.42 4.45
CA PRO A 81 -7.55 1.65 4.75
C PRO A 81 -6.43 2.47 5.40
N ILE A 82 -6.19 3.70 4.92
CA ILE A 82 -5.15 4.58 5.44
C ILE A 82 -5.50 5.10 6.83
N GLU A 83 -6.77 5.43 7.08
CA GLU A 83 -7.22 5.84 8.40
C GLU A 83 -6.97 4.74 9.44
N LYS A 84 -7.37 3.51 9.13
CA LYS A 84 -7.15 2.34 10.00
C LYS A 84 -5.67 2.02 10.19
N PHE A 85 -4.88 2.15 9.11
CA PHE A 85 -3.43 2.00 9.17
C PHE A 85 -2.81 3.02 10.14
N CYS A 86 -3.18 4.30 10.01
CA CYS A 86 -2.69 5.37 10.85
C CYS A 86 -3.18 5.28 12.31
N GLU A 87 -4.41 4.85 12.56
CA GLU A 87 -4.92 4.57 13.90
C GLU A 87 -4.12 3.48 14.61
N THR A 88 -3.76 2.42 13.88
CA THR A 88 -3.04 1.27 14.46
C THR A 88 -1.58 1.59 14.73
N LEU A 89 -0.95 2.34 13.84
CA LEU A 89 0.50 2.56 13.85
C LEU A 89 0.92 3.91 14.42
N GLY A 90 0.01 4.90 14.46
CA GLY A 90 0.29 6.26 14.90
C GLY A 90 0.99 7.13 13.84
N SER A 91 0.91 6.77 12.56
CA SER A 91 1.52 7.52 11.45
C SER A 91 0.67 8.71 11.01
N LYS A 92 1.30 9.69 10.33
CA LYS A 92 0.60 10.83 9.75
C LYS A 92 -0.08 10.43 8.44
N LYS A 93 -1.35 10.83 8.26
CA LYS A 93 -2.11 10.64 7.02
C LYS A 93 -2.26 11.95 6.25
N LEU A 94 -2.13 11.88 4.93
CA LEU A 94 -2.53 12.91 3.98
C LEU A 94 -3.56 12.29 3.03
N LEU A 95 -4.82 12.65 3.23
CA LEU A 95 -5.94 12.13 2.45
C LEU A 95 -6.46 13.18 1.48
N GLY A 96 -7.00 12.71 0.35
CA GLY A 96 -7.59 13.56 -0.67
C GLY A 96 -6.54 14.27 -1.51
N ARG A 97 -6.86 15.47 -1.97
CA ARG A 97 -5.98 16.22 -2.88
C ARG A 97 -4.68 16.61 -2.17
N PHE A 98 -3.56 16.13 -2.70
CA PHE A 98 -2.24 16.54 -2.23
C PHE A 98 -1.98 18.02 -2.56
N MET A 99 -1.72 18.81 -1.52
CA MET A 99 -1.42 20.24 -1.67
C MET A 99 0.03 20.42 -2.10
N PRO A 100 0.30 21.10 -3.23
CA PRO A 100 1.67 21.30 -3.68
C PRO A 100 2.44 22.18 -2.70
N GLY A 101 3.70 21.86 -2.45
CA GLY A 101 4.56 22.55 -1.50
C GLY A 101 4.55 21.96 -0.08
N THR A 102 3.75 20.92 0.18
CA THR A 102 3.64 20.26 1.49
C THR A 102 4.97 19.73 1.99
N LEU A 103 5.83 19.21 1.09
CA LEU A 103 7.13 18.63 1.47
C LEU A 103 8.32 19.55 1.19
N THR A 104 8.13 20.61 0.40
CA THR A 104 9.24 21.40 -0.15
C THR A 104 9.29 22.84 0.34
N ASN A 105 8.19 23.42 0.83
CA ASN A 105 8.13 24.82 1.22
C ASN A 105 7.88 25.01 2.74
N PRO A 106 8.93 25.33 3.54
CA PRO A 106 8.81 25.55 4.97
C PRO A 106 7.93 26.72 5.39
N SER A 107 7.62 27.65 4.49
CA SER A 107 6.80 28.82 4.82
C SER A 107 5.30 28.52 4.87
N LEU A 108 4.87 27.33 4.43
CA LEU A 108 3.46 26.95 4.41
C LEU A 108 3.03 26.39 5.77
N PRO A 109 1.79 26.65 6.21
CA PRO A 109 1.29 26.19 7.51
C PRO A 109 1.10 24.66 7.56
N TYR A 110 0.97 24.01 6.40
CA TYR A 110 0.83 22.56 6.26
C TYR A 110 2.14 21.88 5.84
N TYR A 111 3.29 22.55 5.99
CA TYR A 111 4.59 21.95 5.73
C TYR A 111 4.87 20.80 6.69
N ILE A 112 5.32 19.65 6.15
CA ILE A 112 5.73 18.49 6.93
C ILE A 112 7.01 17.92 6.33
N GLU A 113 7.94 17.55 7.20
CA GLU A 113 9.20 16.91 6.81
C GLU A 113 9.21 15.44 7.26
N PRO A 114 8.66 14.50 6.45
CA PRO A 114 8.74 13.08 6.72
C PRO A 114 10.10 12.52 6.33
N LYS A 115 10.46 11.36 6.90
CA LYS A 115 11.62 10.57 6.47
C LYS A 115 11.25 9.47 5.48
N LEU A 116 9.95 9.21 5.32
CA LEU A 116 9.43 8.17 4.44
C LEU A 116 8.02 8.55 3.98
N VAL A 117 7.73 8.31 2.70
CA VAL A 117 6.38 8.45 2.15
C VAL A 117 5.89 7.10 1.62
N LEU A 118 4.70 6.69 2.05
CA LEU A 118 3.96 5.55 1.50
C LEU A 118 2.82 6.07 0.62
N ILE A 119 2.73 5.55 -0.59
CA ILE A 119 1.80 6.00 -1.63
C ILE A 119 0.93 4.84 -2.11
N SER A 120 -0.38 5.07 -2.16
CA SER A 120 -1.36 4.08 -2.63
C SER A 120 -1.38 3.90 -4.14
N ASP A 121 -1.25 4.99 -4.90
CA ASP A 121 -1.26 4.92 -6.36
C ASP A 121 -0.29 5.94 -6.97
N PRO A 122 0.82 5.48 -7.58
CA PRO A 122 1.78 6.34 -8.24
C PRO A 122 1.21 7.22 -9.36
N GLN A 123 0.10 6.82 -9.99
CA GLN A 123 -0.49 7.58 -11.08
C GLN A 123 -1.35 8.75 -10.58
N VAL A 124 -2.05 8.58 -9.46
CA VAL A 124 -2.89 9.64 -8.88
C VAL A 124 -2.06 10.60 -8.03
N ASP A 125 -1.07 10.05 -7.33
CA ASP A 125 -0.25 10.76 -6.33
C ASP A 125 1.12 11.21 -6.88
N GLU A 126 1.23 11.43 -8.19
CA GLU A 126 2.49 11.84 -8.85
C GLU A 126 3.10 13.11 -8.24
N GLN A 127 2.25 14.04 -7.78
CA GLN A 127 2.69 15.26 -7.11
C GLN A 127 3.47 14.96 -5.83
N ALA A 128 2.98 14.01 -5.02
CA ALA A 128 3.65 13.61 -3.78
C ALA A 128 4.98 12.91 -4.08
N ILE A 129 5.03 12.08 -5.13
CA ILE A 129 6.27 11.43 -5.59
C ILE A 129 7.31 12.47 -6.01
N THR A 130 6.90 13.44 -6.82
CA THR A 130 7.79 14.47 -7.36
C THR A 130 8.36 15.33 -6.24
N GLU A 131 7.53 15.74 -5.28
CA GLU A 131 7.99 16.52 -4.14
C GLU A 131 8.87 15.71 -3.19
N ALA A 132 8.52 14.46 -2.90
CA ALA A 132 9.37 13.58 -2.09
C ALA A 132 10.74 13.38 -2.74
N THR A 133 10.78 13.17 -4.06
CA THR A 133 12.03 13.06 -4.82
C THR A 133 12.86 14.34 -4.73
N ASN A 134 12.24 15.51 -4.89
CA ASN A 134 12.92 16.80 -4.78
C ASN A 134 13.45 17.09 -3.37
N ALA A 135 12.75 16.62 -2.34
CA ALA A 135 13.16 16.74 -0.94
C ALA A 135 14.18 15.66 -0.51
N GLY A 136 14.49 14.67 -1.37
CA GLY A 136 15.39 13.56 -1.05
C GLY A 136 14.81 12.53 -0.09
N ILE A 137 13.47 12.42 -0.04
CA ILE A 137 12.74 11.53 0.85
C ILE A 137 12.43 10.23 0.09
N PRO A 138 12.75 9.04 0.65
CA PRO A 138 12.46 7.78 -0.01
C PRO A 138 10.95 7.50 -0.10
N VAL A 139 10.56 6.83 -1.18
CA VAL A 139 9.15 6.57 -1.53
C VAL A 139 8.88 5.07 -1.64
N ILE A 140 7.87 4.60 -0.90
CA ILE A 140 7.27 3.27 -1.07
C ILE A 140 5.95 3.45 -1.82
N GLY A 141 5.74 2.70 -2.89
CA GLY A 141 4.54 2.80 -3.71
C GLY A 141 3.86 1.46 -3.95
N ILE A 142 2.54 1.43 -3.81
CA ILE A 142 1.69 0.30 -4.23
C ILE A 142 1.40 0.48 -5.72
N ALA A 143 1.89 -0.44 -6.54
CA ALA A 143 1.82 -0.30 -8.00
C ALA A 143 1.14 -1.51 -8.64
N ASN A 144 0.26 -1.21 -9.59
CA ASN A 144 -0.37 -2.16 -10.49
C ASN A 144 0.41 -2.24 -11.80
N THR A 145 0.00 -3.14 -12.71
CA THR A 145 0.72 -3.45 -13.95
C THR A 145 0.87 -2.26 -14.90
N ASP A 146 -0.05 -1.29 -14.85
CA ASP A 146 -0.11 -0.08 -15.67
C ASP A 146 0.63 1.12 -15.07
N ASN A 147 1.05 1.06 -13.82
CA ASN A 147 1.71 2.19 -13.18
C ASN A 147 3.16 2.39 -13.68
N ILE A 148 3.58 3.65 -13.72
CA ILE A 148 4.97 4.07 -13.93
C ILE A 148 5.61 4.24 -12.56
N THR A 149 6.74 3.56 -12.33
CA THR A 149 7.39 3.47 -11.01
C THR A 149 8.82 4.02 -11.00
N SER A 150 9.15 4.93 -11.94
CA SER A 150 10.51 5.45 -12.11
C SER A 150 11.09 6.14 -10.86
N ASN A 151 10.25 6.84 -10.10
CA ASN A 151 10.63 7.61 -8.91
C ASN A 151 10.16 6.94 -7.61
N VAL A 152 9.96 5.61 -7.63
CA VAL A 152 9.54 4.82 -6.47
C VAL A 152 10.66 3.86 -6.09
N ASP A 153 11.18 3.96 -4.88
CA ASP A 153 12.31 3.15 -4.42
C ASP A 153 11.91 1.72 -4.09
N VAL A 154 10.80 1.55 -3.39
CA VAL A 154 10.26 0.23 -3.02
C VAL A 154 8.87 0.08 -3.60
N ILE A 155 8.76 -0.85 -4.55
CA ILE A 155 7.51 -1.16 -5.23
C ILE A 155 6.86 -2.35 -4.55
N ILE A 156 5.61 -2.19 -4.13
CA ILE A 156 4.72 -3.27 -3.70
C ILE A 156 3.80 -3.59 -4.88
N PRO A 157 4.05 -4.69 -5.63
CA PRO A 157 3.21 -5.06 -6.77
C PRO A 157 1.87 -5.58 -6.26
N ALA A 158 0.80 -4.82 -6.41
CA ALA A 158 -0.55 -5.23 -6.02
C ALA A 158 -1.63 -4.49 -6.82
N ASN A 159 -2.84 -5.03 -6.83
CA ASN A 159 -3.99 -4.36 -7.40
C ASN A 159 -4.40 -3.14 -6.54
N ASN A 160 -4.17 -1.93 -7.07
CA ASN A 160 -4.54 -0.66 -6.44
C ASN A 160 -5.90 -0.11 -6.90
N ARG A 161 -6.63 -0.83 -7.77
CA ARG A 161 -7.98 -0.45 -8.23
C ARG A 161 -9.09 -1.08 -7.41
N GLY A 162 -8.87 -2.29 -6.91
CA GLY A 162 -9.85 -3.00 -6.09
C GLY A 162 -9.88 -2.50 -4.65
N ARG A 163 -11.08 -2.21 -4.13
CA ARG A 163 -11.29 -1.82 -2.72
C ARG A 163 -10.74 -2.87 -1.75
N LYS A 164 -11.17 -4.12 -1.92
CA LYS A 164 -10.72 -5.26 -1.12
C LYS A 164 -9.22 -5.54 -1.26
N ALA A 165 -8.69 -5.40 -2.47
CA ALA A 165 -7.27 -5.62 -2.73
C ALA A 165 -6.40 -4.58 -1.99
N LEU A 166 -6.76 -3.30 -2.08
CA LEU A 166 -6.03 -2.23 -1.40
C LEU A 166 -6.12 -2.37 0.13
N ALA A 167 -7.32 -2.66 0.66
CA ALA A 167 -7.52 -2.98 2.08
C ALA A 167 -6.62 -4.15 2.53
N THR A 168 -6.53 -5.21 1.72
CA THR A 168 -5.65 -6.36 2.00
C THR A 168 -4.18 -5.96 2.08
N VAL A 169 -3.70 -5.10 1.17
CA VAL A 169 -2.30 -4.64 1.17
C VAL A 169 -1.99 -3.86 2.44
N TYR A 170 -2.85 -2.92 2.82
CA TYR A 170 -2.69 -2.16 4.06
C TYR A 170 -2.75 -3.04 5.30
N TRP A 171 -3.70 -3.97 5.36
CA TRP A 171 -3.80 -4.96 6.44
C TRP A 171 -2.52 -5.81 6.56
N LEU A 172 -2.00 -6.32 5.44
CA LEU A 172 -0.75 -7.09 5.41
C LEU A 172 0.45 -6.26 5.86
N LEU A 173 0.52 -4.98 5.46
CA LEU A 173 1.57 -4.06 5.90
C LEU A 173 1.51 -3.83 7.41
N VAL A 174 0.34 -3.54 7.98
CA VAL A 174 0.20 -3.36 9.43
C VAL A 174 0.62 -4.62 10.17
N ARG A 175 0.09 -5.78 9.75
CA ARG A 175 0.44 -7.07 10.35
C ARG A 175 1.95 -7.29 10.33
N GLN A 176 2.62 -7.05 9.21
CA GLN A 176 4.07 -7.25 9.11
C GLN A 176 4.87 -6.23 9.92
N ILE A 177 4.43 -4.97 9.99
CA ILE A 177 5.09 -3.93 10.80
C ILE A 177 5.03 -4.29 12.28
N LEU A 178 3.89 -4.77 12.77
CA LEU A 178 3.70 -5.20 14.16
C LEU A 178 4.51 -6.46 14.51
N ILE A 179 4.61 -7.42 13.58
CA ILE A 179 5.48 -8.60 13.75
C ILE A 179 6.94 -8.16 13.91
N GLU A 180 7.41 -7.26 13.05
CA GLU A 180 8.78 -6.76 13.08
C GLU A 180 9.05 -5.84 14.28
N LYS A 181 8.03 -5.19 14.86
CA LYS A 181 8.13 -4.49 16.17
C LYS A 181 8.19 -5.45 17.36
N GLY A 182 7.80 -6.72 17.19
CA GLY A 182 7.75 -7.73 18.24
C GLY A 182 6.49 -7.69 19.11
N GLU A 183 5.49 -6.89 18.74
CA GLU A 183 4.20 -6.81 19.44
C GLU A 183 3.27 -7.99 19.07
N LEU A 184 3.46 -8.56 17.88
CA LEU A 184 2.76 -9.76 17.41
C LEU A 184 3.76 -10.85 17.06
N LYS A 185 3.43 -12.11 17.37
CA LYS A 185 4.11 -13.27 16.79
C LYS A 185 3.50 -13.59 15.43
N GLU A 186 4.25 -14.29 14.56
CA GLU A 186 3.75 -14.68 13.24
C GLU A 186 2.44 -15.49 13.31
N ASP A 187 2.21 -16.17 14.43
CA ASP A 187 1.07 -17.07 14.66
C ASP A 187 -0.16 -16.37 15.27
N ASP A 188 -0.03 -15.18 15.86
CA ASP A 188 -1.15 -14.53 16.52
C ASP A 188 -2.05 -13.82 15.49
N PRO A 189 -3.38 -14.08 15.48
CA PRO A 189 -4.30 -13.37 14.61
C PRO A 189 -4.33 -11.89 15.03
N MET A 190 -4.24 -11.00 14.04
CA MET A 190 -4.45 -9.58 14.27
C MET A 190 -5.90 -9.37 14.74
N ASN A 191 -6.12 -8.48 15.70
CA ASN A 191 -7.46 -8.17 16.21
C ASN A 191 -8.40 -7.54 15.17
N MET A 192 -7.87 -7.10 14.02
CA MET A 192 -8.63 -6.45 12.95
C MET A 192 -8.74 -7.38 11.75
N GLU A 193 -9.92 -7.46 11.15
CA GLU A 193 -10.15 -8.23 9.93
C GLU A 193 -9.88 -7.38 8.68
N ILE A 194 -9.70 -8.05 7.53
CA ILE A 194 -9.48 -7.36 6.25
C ILE A 194 -10.68 -6.48 5.89
N ASP A 195 -11.89 -6.91 6.26
CA ASP A 195 -13.14 -6.22 5.97
C ASP A 195 -13.26 -4.89 6.75
N ASP A 196 -12.57 -4.75 7.89
CA ASP A 196 -12.53 -3.49 8.66
C ASP A 196 -11.76 -2.39 7.93
N PHE A 197 -10.85 -2.78 7.04
CA PHE A 197 -10.08 -1.85 6.19
C PHE A 197 -10.81 -1.53 4.89
N GLU A 198 -11.93 -2.18 4.56
CA GLU A 198 -12.65 -1.90 3.32
C GLU A 198 -13.42 -0.57 3.39
N THR A 199 -13.23 0.29 2.39
CA THR A 199 -14.05 1.49 2.24
C THR A 199 -15.48 1.12 1.91
N LYS A 200 -16.37 1.36 2.88
CA LYS A 200 -17.82 1.26 2.71
C LYS A 200 -18.28 2.42 1.86
N ILE A 201 -19.02 2.13 0.78
CA ILE A 201 -19.68 3.17 0.00
C ILE A 201 -20.81 3.70 0.88
N THR A 202 -20.75 4.98 1.27
CA THR A 202 -21.92 5.68 1.79
C THR A 202 -22.91 5.82 0.64
N GLU A 203 -24.17 5.48 0.90
CA GLU A 203 -25.27 5.40 -0.09
C GLU A 203 -25.55 6.74 -0.82
N GLU A 204 -24.90 7.84 -0.43
CA GLU A 204 -25.03 9.18 -1.02
C GLU A 204 -24.41 9.34 -2.42
N GLU A 205 -23.59 8.40 -2.92
CA GLU A 205 -23.06 8.44 -4.30
C GLU A 205 -23.98 7.77 -5.35
N ILE A 206 -25.15 7.25 -4.94
CA ILE A 206 -26.06 6.48 -5.82
C ILE A 206 -27.31 7.29 -6.23
N GLU A 207 -27.57 8.48 -5.66
CA GLU A 207 -28.69 9.36 -6.07
C GLU A 207 -28.32 10.42 -7.12
#